data_AF-A0A8I0MB12-F1
#
_entry.id   AF-A0A8I0MB12-F1
#
_cell.length_a   1.000
_cell.length_b   1.000
_cell.length_c   1.000
_cell.angle_alpha   90.00
_cell.angle_beta   90.00
_cell.angle_gamma   90.00
#
_symmetry.space_group_name_H-M   'P 1'
#
loop_
_entity.id
_entity.type
_entity.pdbx_description
1 polymer ?
#
loop_
_entity_poly.entity_id
_entity_poly.type
_entity_poly.pdbx_seq_one_letter_code
_entity_poly.pdbx_strand_id
1 'polypeptide(L)'
;MNAFTLVVLSALLWWAVRAGLRRMRASRQRGDFSSYRSGDAALDWALALAHPMAFHAIQGGFADRQLNGADSALTTQLRPMVLHHLGLRTDLDDAQIARQLPDGLRQRWFTLDLQRLQAGDDPHAAMAFACARVAFHVRCAWLLGWVDEALHQQILHLNACRARDCFDSWQAFGQAYARGRSQWLARGRADVLGRSVTPEQVQQWVADPRHPWHAMPWQQQAVR
;
A
#
# COMPACT_ATOMS: atom_id res chain seq x y z
N MET A 1 -25.77 -9.96 43.83
CA MET A 1 -24.60 -9.33 43.16
C MET A 1 -24.59 -7.86 43.54
N ASN A 2 -23.63 -7.42 44.35
CA ASN A 2 -23.70 -6.09 44.98
C ASN A 2 -23.28 -5.00 43.99
N ALA A 3 -23.81 -3.78 44.15
CA ALA A 3 -23.53 -2.63 43.27
C ALA A 3 -22.02 -2.35 43.09
N PHE A 4 -21.24 -2.57 44.16
CA PHE A 4 -19.78 -2.45 44.12
C PHE A 4 -19.12 -3.41 43.11
N THR A 5 -19.53 -4.69 43.11
CA THR A 5 -19.06 -5.70 42.14
C THR A 5 -19.38 -5.32 40.70
N LEU A 6 -20.56 -4.73 40.45
CA LEU A 6 -20.97 -4.26 39.10
C LEU A 6 -20.13 -3.08 38.63
N VAL A 7 -19.81 -2.13 39.52
CA VAL A 7 -18.95 -0.98 39.20
C VAL A 7 -17.52 -1.44 38.89
N VAL A 8 -16.96 -2.35 39.69
CA VAL A 8 -15.62 -2.89 39.47
C VAL A 8 -15.54 -3.67 38.15
N LEU A 9 -16.52 -4.53 37.86
CA LEU A 9 -16.57 -5.28 36.60
C LEU A 9 -16.72 -4.34 35.39
N SER A 10 -17.54 -3.31 35.50
CA SER A 10 -17.73 -2.30 34.44
C SER A 10 -16.44 -1.50 34.19
N ALA A 11 -15.73 -1.12 35.26
CA ALA A 11 -14.44 -0.42 35.15
C ALA A 11 -13.35 -1.29 34.52
N LEU A 12 -13.29 -2.58 34.89
CA LEU A 12 -12.36 -3.55 34.30
C LEU A 12 -12.67 -3.80 32.83
N LEU A 13 -13.95 -3.95 32.47
CA LEU A 13 -14.39 -4.12 31.08
C LEU A 13 -14.03 -2.88 30.26
N TRP A 14 -14.31 -1.68 30.77
CA TRP A 14 -13.96 -0.43 30.11
C TRP A 14 -12.44 -0.26 29.95
N TRP A 15 -11.65 -0.63 30.96
CA TRP A 15 -10.19 -0.61 30.88
C TRP A 15 -9.66 -1.59 29.84
N ALA A 16 -10.20 -2.82 29.81
CA ALA A 16 -9.83 -3.83 28.82
C ALA A 16 -10.17 -3.38 27.39
N VAL A 17 -11.36 -2.81 27.17
CA VAL A 17 -11.78 -2.23 25.88
C VAL A 17 -10.85 -1.08 25.48
N ARG A 18 -10.56 -0.15 26.41
CA ARG A 18 -9.66 0.98 26.15
C ARG A 18 -8.23 0.53 25.85
N ALA A 19 -7.72 -0.47 26.57
CA ALA A 19 -6.40 -1.05 26.33
C ALA A 19 -6.36 -1.78 24.96
N GLY A 20 -7.42 -2.52 24.61
CA GLY A 20 -7.57 -3.15 23.30
C GLY A 20 -7.59 -2.14 22.17
N LEU A 21 -8.40 -1.08 22.30
CA LEU A 21 -8.45 0.03 21.33
C LEU A 21 -7.10 0.74 21.18
N ARG A 22 -6.37 0.97 22.29
CA ARG A 22 -5.01 1.54 22.23
C ARG A 22 -4.04 0.62 21.49
N ARG A 23 -4.06 -0.69 21.77
CA ARG A 23 -3.21 -1.67 21.07
C ARG A 23 -3.54 -1.76 19.59
N MET A 24 -4.83 -1.75 19.22
CA MET A 24 -5.27 -1.72 17.82
C MET A 24 -4.87 -0.44 17.11
N ARG A 25 -4.99 0.73 17.75
CA ARG A 25 -4.50 2.00 17.17
C ARG A 25 -2.99 1.97 16.99
N ALA A 26 -2.25 1.43 17.95
CA ALA A 26 -0.80 1.30 17.86
C ALA A 26 -0.36 0.30 16.76
N SER A 27 -1.08 -0.81 16.56
CA SER A 27 -0.78 -1.75 15.47
C SER A 27 -1.07 -1.15 14.09
N ARG A 28 -2.20 -0.43 13.97
CA ARG A 28 -2.57 0.32 12.77
C ARG A 28 -1.61 1.47 12.46
N GLN A 29 -1.07 2.13 13.48
CA GLN A 29 -0.02 3.14 13.35
C GLN A 29 1.36 2.57 13.01
N ARG A 30 1.56 1.25 13.18
CA ARG A 30 2.79 0.52 12.79
C ARG A 30 2.65 -0.24 11.47
N GLY A 31 1.46 -0.27 10.88
CA GLY A 31 1.21 -1.01 9.64
C GLY A 31 1.43 -2.52 9.82
N ASP A 32 1.26 -3.03 11.05
CA ASP A 32 1.38 -4.44 11.37
C ASP A 32 0.47 -5.26 10.41
N PHE A 33 0.79 -6.53 10.15
CA PHE A 33 0.02 -7.45 9.29
C PHE A 33 -1.50 -7.43 9.57
N SER A 34 -1.91 -7.11 10.80
CA SER A 34 -3.32 -6.86 11.15
C SER A 34 -4.04 -5.82 10.27
N SER A 35 -3.30 -4.96 9.57
CA SER A 35 -3.77 -3.94 8.64
C SER A 35 -3.95 -4.43 7.19
N TYR A 36 -3.66 -5.71 6.92
CA TYR A 36 -3.88 -6.39 5.64
C TYR A 36 -4.90 -7.50 5.85
N ARG A 37 -6.17 -7.13 5.72
CA ARG A 37 -7.32 -8.01 5.98
C ARG A 37 -8.47 -7.65 5.06
N SER A 38 -8.24 -7.61 3.75
CA SER A 38 -9.31 -7.44 2.76
C SER A 38 -10.29 -8.62 2.79
N GLY A 39 -9.81 -9.79 3.24
CA GLY A 39 -10.54 -11.06 3.19
C GLY A 39 -10.25 -11.85 1.92
N ASP A 40 -9.43 -11.31 1.03
CA ASP A 40 -8.81 -12.02 -0.08
C ASP A 40 -7.29 -11.99 0.13
N ALA A 41 -6.71 -13.17 0.33
CA ALA A 41 -5.31 -13.29 0.65
C ALA A 41 -4.43 -12.79 -0.52
N ALA A 42 -4.80 -13.07 -1.78
CA ALA A 42 -4.03 -12.65 -2.94
C ALA A 42 -4.05 -11.11 -3.11
N LEU A 43 -5.19 -10.49 -2.81
CA LEU A 43 -5.30 -9.04 -2.77
C LEU A 43 -4.45 -8.44 -1.63
N ASP A 44 -4.47 -9.06 -0.45
CA ASP A 44 -3.64 -8.63 0.69
C ASP A 44 -2.13 -8.71 0.34
N TRP A 45 -1.70 -9.77 -0.35
CA TRP A 45 -0.34 -9.93 -0.85
C TRP A 45 0.02 -8.86 -1.89
N ALA A 46 -0.87 -8.60 -2.86
CA ALA A 46 -0.65 -7.57 -3.88
C ALA A 46 -0.53 -6.17 -3.26
N LEU A 47 -1.35 -5.87 -2.25
CA LEU A 47 -1.29 -4.61 -1.51
C LEU A 47 -0.03 -4.53 -0.63
N ALA A 48 0.54 -5.65 -0.19
CA ALA A 48 1.78 -5.66 0.59
C ALA A 48 2.99 -5.15 -0.21
N LEU A 49 2.97 -5.20 -1.54
CA LEU A 49 3.99 -4.56 -2.40
C LEU A 49 4.13 -3.05 -2.11
N ALA A 50 3.03 -2.38 -1.77
CA ALA A 50 3.01 -0.95 -1.48
C ALA A 50 3.45 -0.61 -0.05
N HIS A 51 3.76 -1.60 0.81
CA HIS A 51 4.08 -1.36 2.22
C HIS A 51 5.09 -0.23 2.47
N PRO A 52 6.22 -0.14 1.72
CA PRO A 52 7.23 0.91 1.92
C PRO A 52 6.68 2.34 1.85
N MET A 53 5.54 2.54 1.19
CA MET A 53 4.87 3.83 0.99
C MET A 53 3.60 3.92 1.84
N ALA A 54 2.80 2.85 1.81
CA ALA A 54 1.50 2.75 2.46
C ALA A 54 1.59 2.98 3.96
N PHE A 55 2.62 2.44 4.61
CA PHE A 55 2.82 2.56 6.05
C PHE A 55 2.90 4.01 6.53
N HIS A 56 3.50 4.89 5.71
CA HIS A 56 3.70 6.29 6.06
C HIS A 56 2.59 7.20 5.53
N ALA A 57 1.99 6.85 4.39
CA ALA A 57 0.97 7.67 3.76
C ALA A 57 -0.42 7.44 4.36
N ILE A 58 -0.80 6.21 4.72
CA ILE A 58 -2.17 5.89 5.15
C ILE A 58 -2.11 5.24 6.54
N GLN A 59 -2.27 6.06 7.58
CA GLN A 59 -2.41 5.56 8.95
C GLN A 59 -3.79 4.92 9.12
N GLY A 60 -3.86 3.66 9.54
CA GLY A 60 -5.14 3.06 9.93
C GLY A 60 -5.52 1.74 9.27
N GLY A 61 -4.93 1.38 8.13
CA GLY A 61 -5.29 0.14 7.44
C GLY A 61 -5.38 0.26 5.93
N PHE A 62 -4.23 0.47 5.26
CA PHE A 62 -4.13 0.54 3.79
C PHE A 62 -4.86 -0.60 3.05
N ALA A 63 -4.86 -1.80 3.63
CA ALA A 63 -5.52 -3.00 3.14
C ALA A 63 -6.59 -3.52 4.13
N ASP A 64 -7.14 -2.66 4.97
CA ASP A 64 -8.25 -3.02 5.88
C ASP A 64 -9.56 -3.02 5.10
N ARG A 65 -10.32 -4.12 5.16
CA ARG A 65 -11.66 -4.25 4.54
C ARG A 65 -12.65 -3.22 5.06
N GLN A 66 -12.44 -2.67 6.26
CA GLN A 66 -13.28 -1.60 6.79
C GLN A 66 -13.05 -0.27 6.06
N LEU A 67 -11.92 -0.11 5.37
CA LEU A 67 -11.60 1.05 4.55
C LEU A 67 -12.15 0.85 3.13
N ASN A 68 -13.46 1.08 2.99
CA ASN A 68 -14.19 1.06 1.73
C ASN A 68 -14.54 2.50 1.33
N GLY A 69 -13.57 3.17 0.71
CA GLY A 69 -13.66 4.58 0.36
C GLY A 69 -12.87 5.48 1.30
N ALA A 70 -12.50 6.66 0.80
CA ALA A 70 -11.83 7.71 1.55
C ALA A 70 -12.85 8.65 2.20
N ASP A 71 -12.66 8.96 3.48
CA ASP A 71 -13.34 10.08 4.10
C ASP A 71 -12.79 11.43 3.57
N SER A 72 -13.35 12.55 4.01
CA SER A 72 -12.94 13.87 3.52
C SER A 72 -11.45 14.16 3.80
N ALA A 73 -10.95 13.78 4.97
CA ALA A 73 -9.56 14.00 5.35
C ALA A 73 -8.60 13.19 4.48
N LEU A 74 -8.89 11.89 4.30
CA LEU A 74 -8.10 11.01 3.45
C LEU A 74 -8.20 11.44 1.98
N THR A 75 -9.36 11.91 1.53
CA THR A 75 -9.54 12.43 0.17
C THR A 75 -8.66 13.64 -0.10
N THR A 76 -8.65 14.62 0.82
CA THR A 76 -7.79 15.82 0.73
C THR A 76 -6.32 15.44 0.68
N GLN A 77 -5.91 14.40 1.41
CA GLN A 77 -4.55 13.91 1.41
C GLN A 77 -4.17 13.17 0.11
N LEU A 78 -5.02 12.24 -0.35
CA LEU A 78 -4.67 11.34 -1.44
C LEU A 78 -4.80 11.99 -2.81
N ARG A 79 -5.83 12.82 -3.03
CA ARG A 79 -6.17 13.35 -4.35
C ARG A 79 -4.97 14.00 -5.07
N PRO A 80 -4.26 14.99 -4.49
CA PRO A 80 -3.23 15.72 -5.23
C PRO A 80 -2.08 14.81 -5.68
N MET A 81 -1.72 13.87 -4.82
CA MET A 81 -0.66 12.90 -5.04
C MET A 81 -1.02 11.88 -6.13
N VAL A 82 -2.25 11.35 -6.10
CA VAL A 82 -2.70 10.39 -7.14
C VAL A 82 -2.82 11.08 -8.49
N LEU A 83 -3.37 12.30 -8.54
CA LEU A 83 -3.43 13.09 -9.79
C LEU A 83 -2.04 13.34 -10.36
N HIS A 84 -1.11 13.80 -9.53
CA HIS A 84 0.25 14.09 -9.94
C HIS A 84 0.95 12.83 -10.50
N HIS A 85 0.86 11.70 -9.81
CA HIS A 85 1.52 10.47 -10.25
C HIS A 85 0.92 9.91 -11.55
N LEU A 86 -0.40 9.92 -11.67
CA LEU A 86 -1.10 9.39 -12.84
C LEU A 86 -1.10 10.39 -14.02
N GLY A 87 -0.51 11.57 -13.84
CA GLY A 87 -0.41 12.59 -14.89
C GLY A 87 -1.75 13.22 -15.26
N LEU A 88 -2.70 13.24 -14.32
CA LEU A 88 -4.01 13.86 -14.50
C LEU A 88 -3.95 15.34 -14.13
N ARG A 89 -4.78 16.15 -14.78
CA ARG A 89 -4.88 17.57 -14.46
C ARG A 89 -5.53 17.77 -13.08
N THR A 90 -5.08 18.78 -12.36
CA THR A 90 -5.53 19.07 -10.98
C THR A 90 -6.89 19.75 -10.90
N ASP A 91 -7.36 20.33 -12.01
CA ASP A 91 -8.63 21.05 -12.12
C ASP A 91 -9.84 20.15 -12.46
N LEU A 92 -9.60 18.87 -12.69
CA LEU A 92 -10.67 17.91 -12.97
C LEU A 92 -11.48 17.60 -11.71
N ASP A 93 -12.79 17.48 -11.88
CA ASP A 93 -13.67 16.94 -10.85
C ASP A 93 -13.61 15.40 -10.79
N ASP A 94 -14.16 14.82 -9.71
CA ASP A 94 -14.14 13.36 -9.51
C ASP A 94 -14.90 12.57 -10.57
N ALA A 95 -15.98 13.11 -11.11
CA ALA A 95 -16.76 12.44 -12.15
C ALA A 95 -16.01 12.42 -13.49
N GLN A 96 -15.25 13.48 -13.81
CA GLN A 96 -14.35 13.53 -14.96
C GLN A 96 -13.21 12.52 -14.79
N ILE A 97 -12.59 12.47 -13.60
CA ILE A 97 -11.51 11.51 -13.32
C ILE A 97 -12.02 10.08 -13.43
N ALA A 98 -13.14 9.74 -12.80
CA ALA A 98 -13.73 8.40 -12.82
C ALA A 98 -14.13 7.93 -14.23
N ARG A 99 -14.44 8.86 -15.16
CA ARG A 99 -14.74 8.52 -16.55
C ARG A 99 -13.51 8.19 -17.39
N GLN A 100 -12.39 8.87 -17.16
CA GLN A 100 -11.22 8.76 -18.05
C GLN A 100 -10.09 7.88 -17.48
N LEU A 101 -9.96 7.81 -16.16
CA LEU A 101 -8.87 7.11 -15.51
C LEU A 101 -8.86 5.61 -15.80
N PRO A 102 -10.01 4.89 -15.80
CA PRO A 102 -10.03 3.46 -16.09
C PRO A 102 -9.37 3.09 -17.42
N ASP A 103 -9.66 3.82 -18.49
CA ASP A 103 -9.09 3.55 -19.81
C ASP A 103 -7.59 3.85 -19.86
N GLY A 104 -7.16 4.95 -19.24
CA GLY A 104 -5.75 5.28 -19.10
C GLY A 104 -4.97 4.20 -18.34
N LEU A 105 -5.54 3.67 -17.25
CA LEU A 105 -4.94 2.59 -16.49
C LEU A 105 -4.83 1.31 -17.31
N ARG A 106 -5.92 0.85 -17.96
CA ARG A 106 -5.91 -0.35 -18.80
C ARG A 106 -4.79 -0.35 -19.84
N GLN A 107 -4.51 0.82 -20.42
CA GLN A 107 -3.51 0.96 -21.48
C GLN A 107 -2.08 1.08 -20.97
N ARG A 108 -1.86 1.65 -19.77
CA ARG A 108 -0.52 2.15 -19.40
C ARG A 108 -0.04 1.82 -18.00
N TRP A 109 -0.86 1.18 -17.15
CA TRP A 109 -0.48 0.87 -15.77
C TRP A 109 0.88 0.17 -15.67
N PHE A 110 1.19 -0.73 -16.61
CA PHE A 110 2.42 -1.52 -16.63
C PHE A 110 3.66 -0.71 -17.04
N THR A 111 3.49 0.45 -17.67
CA THR A 111 4.61 1.36 -18.04
C THR A 111 4.84 2.49 -17.04
N LEU A 112 3.96 2.64 -16.05
CA LEU A 112 4.08 3.70 -15.03
C LEU A 112 5.47 3.63 -14.37
N ASP A 113 6.11 4.79 -14.28
CA ASP A 113 7.50 5.02 -13.85
C ASP A 113 8.63 4.38 -14.68
N LEU A 114 8.34 3.34 -15.47
CA LEU A 114 9.34 2.66 -16.31
C LEU A 114 9.62 3.39 -17.63
N GLN A 115 8.64 4.13 -18.15
CA GLN A 115 8.77 4.92 -19.39
C GLN A 115 9.88 5.99 -19.38
N ARG A 116 10.46 6.27 -18.20
CA ARG A 116 11.54 7.25 -18.01
C ARG A 116 12.86 6.59 -17.66
N LEU A 117 13.01 5.27 -17.81
CA LEU A 117 14.30 4.62 -17.59
C LEU A 117 15.35 5.16 -18.55
N GLN A 118 16.56 5.41 -18.04
CA GLN A 118 17.69 5.89 -18.82
C GLN A 118 18.78 4.82 -18.95
N ALA A 119 19.69 5.04 -19.89
CA ALA A 119 20.89 4.23 -19.99
C ALA A 119 21.69 4.28 -18.67
N GLY A 120 22.03 3.11 -18.13
CA GLY A 120 22.74 2.96 -16.86
C GLY A 120 21.86 2.85 -15.61
N ASP A 121 20.53 3.03 -15.74
CA ASP A 121 19.61 2.69 -14.65
C ASP A 121 19.52 1.16 -14.49
N ASP A 122 19.30 0.68 -13.26
CA ASP A 122 19.06 -0.75 -12.98
C ASP A 122 17.59 -1.07 -13.25
N PRO A 123 17.26 -1.85 -14.31
CA PRO A 123 15.88 -2.15 -14.67
C PRO A 123 15.19 -3.01 -13.60
N HIS A 124 15.93 -3.85 -12.87
CA HIS A 124 15.39 -4.68 -11.79
C HIS A 124 14.99 -3.83 -10.59
N ALA A 125 15.86 -2.90 -10.18
CA ALA A 125 15.55 -1.91 -9.16
C ALA A 125 14.37 -1.01 -9.56
N ALA A 126 14.32 -0.59 -10.83
CA ALA A 126 13.21 0.20 -11.36
C ALA A 126 11.89 -0.54 -11.30
N MET A 127 11.89 -1.83 -11.64
CA MET A 127 10.71 -2.68 -11.60
C MET A 127 10.14 -2.80 -10.19
N ALA A 128 10.97 -3.00 -9.16
CA ALA A 128 10.52 -3.07 -7.77
C ALA A 128 9.84 -1.77 -7.34
N PHE A 129 10.48 -0.63 -7.66
CA PHE A 129 9.95 0.69 -7.34
C PHE A 129 8.62 0.97 -8.05
N ALA A 130 8.53 0.65 -9.34
CA ALA A 130 7.31 0.80 -10.12
C ALA A 130 6.18 -0.12 -9.59
N CYS A 131 6.48 -1.38 -9.24
CA CYS A 131 5.49 -2.31 -8.70
C CYS A 131 4.88 -1.80 -7.38
N ALA A 132 5.71 -1.27 -6.47
CA ALA A 132 5.24 -0.69 -5.21
C ALA A 132 4.33 0.52 -5.46
N ARG A 133 4.72 1.41 -6.38
CA ARG A 133 3.95 2.61 -6.72
C ARG A 133 2.64 2.29 -7.42
N VAL A 134 2.63 1.35 -8.36
CA VAL A 134 1.38 0.90 -8.99
C VAL A 134 0.41 0.37 -7.94
N ALA A 135 0.86 -0.53 -7.05
CA ALA A 135 0.03 -1.08 -5.99
C ALA A 135 -0.55 0.03 -5.09
N PHE A 136 0.28 1.01 -4.72
CA PHE A 136 -0.14 2.13 -3.90
C PHE A 136 -1.20 3.01 -4.57
N HIS A 137 -0.93 3.48 -5.80
CA HIS A 137 -1.80 4.46 -6.45
C HIS A 137 -3.10 3.86 -6.97
N VAL A 138 -3.09 2.60 -7.41
CA VAL A 138 -4.31 1.89 -7.82
C VAL A 138 -5.24 1.69 -6.63
N ARG A 139 -4.69 1.32 -5.46
CA ARG A 139 -5.45 1.26 -4.21
C ARG A 139 -6.06 2.62 -3.86
N CYS A 140 -5.28 3.69 -3.96
CA CYS A 140 -5.77 5.05 -3.67
C CYS A 140 -6.85 5.50 -4.66
N ALA A 141 -6.71 5.20 -5.95
CA ALA A 141 -7.72 5.53 -6.96
C ALA A 141 -9.05 4.81 -6.68
N TRP A 142 -9.01 3.55 -6.24
CA TRP A 142 -10.21 2.83 -5.79
C TRP A 142 -10.82 3.44 -4.52
N LEU A 143 -9.99 3.80 -3.53
CA LEU A 143 -10.46 4.49 -2.31
C LEU A 143 -11.13 5.84 -2.62
N LEU A 144 -10.66 6.55 -3.65
CA LEU A 144 -11.24 7.81 -4.10
C LEU A 144 -12.49 7.62 -4.98
N GLY A 145 -12.90 6.38 -5.27
CA GLY A 145 -14.05 6.09 -6.12
C GLY A 145 -13.82 6.33 -7.61
N TRP A 146 -12.56 6.44 -8.04
CA TRP A 146 -12.21 6.71 -9.45
C TRP A 146 -12.09 5.46 -10.32
N VAL A 147 -12.00 4.29 -9.68
CA VAL A 147 -11.85 3.00 -10.34
C VAL A 147 -12.78 2.01 -9.65
N ASP A 148 -13.46 1.18 -10.44
CA ASP A 148 -14.31 0.11 -9.92
C ASP A 148 -13.49 -1.03 -9.29
N GLU A 149 -14.16 -1.90 -8.55
CA GLU A 149 -13.51 -3.01 -7.85
C GLU A 149 -12.86 -4.01 -8.81
N ALA A 150 -13.48 -4.29 -9.96
CA ALA A 150 -12.99 -5.26 -10.92
C ALA A 150 -11.65 -4.84 -11.53
N LEU A 151 -11.54 -3.58 -11.99
CA LEU A 151 -10.31 -3.05 -12.54
C LEU A 151 -9.23 -2.90 -11.47
N HIS A 152 -9.59 -2.48 -10.26
CA HIS A 152 -8.68 -2.42 -9.12
C HIS A 152 -8.05 -3.78 -8.81
N GLN A 153 -8.86 -4.83 -8.66
CA GLN A 153 -8.38 -6.18 -8.37
C GLN A 153 -7.55 -6.73 -9.53
N GLN A 154 -7.99 -6.53 -10.78
CA GLN A 154 -7.25 -6.99 -11.96
C GLN A 154 -5.85 -6.40 -12.04
N ILE A 155 -5.70 -5.08 -11.89
CA ILE A 155 -4.39 -4.42 -11.98
C ILE A 155 -3.49 -4.87 -10.82
N LEU A 156 -4.03 -4.97 -9.60
CA LEU A 156 -3.25 -5.43 -8.45
C LEU A 156 -2.76 -6.86 -8.62
N HIS A 157 -3.61 -7.75 -9.14
CA HIS A 157 -3.23 -9.13 -9.45
C HIS A 157 -2.13 -9.20 -10.51
N LEU A 158 -2.29 -8.51 -11.65
CA LEU A 158 -1.28 -8.51 -12.71
C LEU A 158 0.05 -7.89 -12.27
N ASN A 159 0.00 -6.82 -11.46
CA ASN A 159 1.19 -6.20 -10.89
C ASN A 159 1.87 -7.14 -9.88
N ALA A 160 1.11 -7.93 -9.12
CA ALA A 160 1.64 -8.95 -8.23
C ALA A 160 2.35 -10.08 -8.99
N CYS A 161 1.76 -10.58 -10.08
CA CYS A 161 2.42 -11.55 -10.95
C CYS A 161 3.74 -10.99 -11.50
N ARG A 162 3.72 -9.75 -12.01
CA ARG A 162 4.92 -9.08 -12.49
C ARG A 162 6.03 -8.99 -11.43
N ALA A 163 5.69 -8.66 -10.19
CA ALA A 163 6.66 -8.65 -9.10
C ALA A 163 7.21 -10.06 -8.82
N ARG A 164 6.35 -11.08 -8.76
CA ARG A 164 6.77 -12.47 -8.53
C ARG A 164 7.68 -13.01 -9.62
N ASP A 165 7.44 -12.64 -10.87
CA ASP A 165 8.26 -13.08 -12.00
C ASP A 165 9.64 -12.40 -12.00
N CYS A 166 9.77 -11.25 -11.34
CA CYS A 166 11.02 -10.49 -11.28
C CYS A 166 11.84 -10.74 -10.01
N PHE A 167 11.24 -11.17 -8.90
CA PHE A 167 11.94 -11.28 -7.60
C PHE A 167 11.60 -12.60 -6.89
N ASP A 168 12.54 -13.10 -6.09
CA ASP A 168 12.42 -14.41 -5.43
C ASP A 168 11.96 -14.33 -3.96
N SER A 169 11.94 -13.13 -3.36
CA SER A 169 11.56 -12.93 -1.97
C SER A 169 11.19 -11.48 -1.66
N TRP A 170 10.52 -11.26 -0.52
CA TRP A 170 10.29 -9.92 0.02
C TRP A 170 11.60 -9.17 0.28
N GLN A 171 12.65 -9.87 0.70
CA GLN A 171 13.95 -9.26 0.94
C GLN A 171 14.57 -8.76 -0.38
N ALA A 172 14.56 -9.59 -1.43
CA ALA A 172 15.05 -9.22 -2.75
C ALA A 172 14.25 -8.03 -3.33
N PHE A 173 12.91 -8.11 -3.26
CA PHE A 173 12.02 -7.04 -3.68
C PHE A 173 12.28 -5.72 -2.92
N GLY A 174 12.35 -5.77 -1.59
CA GLY A 174 12.54 -4.58 -0.75
C GLY A 174 13.90 -3.92 -0.97
N GLN A 175 14.97 -4.70 -1.11
CA GLN A 175 16.30 -4.17 -1.42
C GLN A 175 16.35 -3.54 -2.82
N ALA A 176 15.71 -4.18 -3.81
CA ALA A 176 15.58 -3.62 -5.15
C ALA A 176 14.74 -2.32 -5.15
N TYR A 177 13.66 -2.27 -4.37
CA TYR A 177 12.86 -1.06 -4.16
C TYR A 177 13.70 0.09 -3.60
N ALA A 178 14.52 -0.17 -2.57
CA ALA A 178 15.38 0.85 -1.96
C ALA A 178 16.40 1.43 -2.97
N ARG A 179 16.99 0.56 -3.80
CA ARG A 179 17.85 0.98 -4.92
C ARG A 179 17.07 1.75 -5.98
N GLY A 180 15.88 1.28 -6.34
CA GLY A 180 15.03 1.87 -7.37
C GLY A 180 14.53 3.26 -6.99
N ARG A 181 14.23 3.47 -5.71
CA ARG A 181 13.94 4.81 -5.19
C ARG A 181 15.17 5.71 -5.23
N SER A 182 16.33 5.19 -4.83
CA SER A 182 17.58 5.95 -4.86
C SER A 182 17.92 6.41 -6.28
N GLN A 183 17.77 5.54 -7.28
CA GLN A 183 17.98 5.89 -8.69
C GLN A 183 16.97 6.94 -9.16
N TRP A 184 15.70 6.82 -8.77
CA TRP A 184 14.66 7.77 -9.12
C TRP A 184 14.99 9.18 -8.62
N LEU A 185 15.41 9.29 -7.36
CA LEU A 185 15.82 10.55 -6.74
C LEU A 185 17.12 11.11 -7.33
N ALA A 186 18.10 10.25 -7.62
CA ALA A 186 19.36 10.68 -8.24
C ALA A 186 19.15 11.34 -9.61
N ARG A 187 18.02 11.05 -10.29
CA ARG A 187 17.59 11.71 -11.53
C ARG A 187 16.75 12.96 -11.31
N GLY A 188 16.73 13.52 -10.09
CA GLY A 188 16.01 14.75 -9.74
C GLY A 188 14.49 14.61 -9.74
N ARG A 189 13.96 13.39 -9.69
CA ARG A 189 12.51 13.15 -9.72
C ARG A 189 11.93 13.19 -8.31
N ALA A 190 10.84 13.91 -8.14
CA ALA A 190 10.15 13.96 -6.85
C ALA A 190 9.57 12.58 -6.48
N ASP A 191 9.67 12.24 -5.20
CA ASP A 191 8.96 11.16 -4.56
C ASP A 191 8.31 11.72 -3.28
N VAL A 192 7.08 12.19 -3.42
CA VAL A 192 6.27 12.77 -2.33
C VAL A 192 5.79 11.72 -1.32
N LEU A 193 5.99 10.43 -1.64
CA LEU A 193 5.44 9.30 -0.89
C LEU A 193 6.46 8.60 -0.01
N GLY A 194 7.71 8.54 -0.45
CA GLY A 194 8.73 7.78 0.24
C GLY A 194 9.44 8.59 1.32
N ARG A 195 9.34 8.11 2.57
CA ARG A 195 10.51 8.21 3.45
C ARG A 195 11.60 7.28 2.93
N SER A 196 12.86 7.59 3.24
CA SER A 196 13.96 6.73 2.84
C SER A 196 13.81 5.36 3.51
N VAL A 197 13.79 4.31 2.70
CA VAL A 197 13.81 2.92 3.16
C VAL A 197 15.20 2.38 2.89
N THR A 198 15.88 1.94 3.94
CA THR A 198 17.24 1.40 3.82
C THR A 198 17.21 -0.14 3.72
N PRO A 199 18.26 -0.78 3.20
CA PRO A 199 18.38 -2.24 3.20
C PRO A 199 18.25 -2.86 4.59
N GLU A 200 18.76 -2.18 5.63
CA GLU A 200 18.67 -2.64 7.03
C GLU A 200 17.22 -2.60 7.52
N GLN A 201 16.46 -1.57 7.15
CA GLN A 201 15.04 -1.48 7.48
C GLN A 201 14.24 -2.61 6.80
N VAL A 202 14.55 -2.93 5.53
CA VAL A 202 13.95 -4.07 4.84
C VAL A 202 14.26 -5.38 5.58
N GLN A 203 15.50 -5.56 6.04
CA GLN A 203 15.86 -6.75 6.81
C GLN A 203 15.07 -6.84 8.13
N GLN A 204 14.91 -5.72 8.85
CA GLN A 204 14.10 -5.67 10.06
C GLN A 204 12.64 -6.04 9.80
N TRP A 205 12.06 -5.54 8.70
CA TRP A 205 10.70 -5.87 8.29
C TRP A 205 10.50 -7.34 7.97
N VAL A 206 11.42 -7.97 7.24
CA VAL A 206 11.33 -9.41 6.92
C VAL A 206 11.56 -10.28 8.16
N ALA A 207 12.31 -9.78 9.15
CA ALA A 207 12.58 -10.50 10.40
C ALA A 207 11.46 -10.35 11.45
N ASP A 208 10.65 -9.28 11.41
CA ASP A 208 9.61 -9.02 12.42
C ASP A 208 8.34 -9.84 12.15
N PRO A 209 7.93 -10.78 13.05
CA PRO A 209 6.75 -11.61 12.87
C PRO A 209 5.42 -10.86 12.71
N ARG A 210 5.39 -9.60 13.11
CA ARG A 210 4.20 -8.74 13.02
C ARG A 210 4.11 -8.03 11.67
N HIS A 211 5.17 -8.01 10.88
CA HIS A 211 5.22 -7.28 9.63
C HIS A 211 4.60 -8.11 8.48
N PRO A 212 3.86 -7.49 7.53
CA PRO A 212 3.22 -8.22 6.43
C PRO A 212 4.21 -9.05 5.60
N TRP A 213 5.40 -8.52 5.32
CA TRP A 213 6.44 -9.23 4.56
C TRP A 213 7.06 -10.43 5.28
N HIS A 214 6.90 -10.54 6.60
CA HIS A 214 7.23 -11.76 7.32
C HIS A 214 6.06 -12.74 7.31
N ALA A 215 4.86 -12.24 7.62
CA ALA A 215 3.66 -13.06 7.79
C ALA A 215 3.12 -13.63 6.48
N MET A 216 3.34 -12.95 5.36
CA MET A 216 2.93 -13.40 4.02
C MET A 216 4.11 -14.05 3.32
N PRO A 217 4.09 -15.36 3.01
CA PRO A 217 5.17 -16.00 2.28
C PRO A 217 5.25 -15.44 0.85
N TRP A 218 6.45 -15.22 0.32
CA TRP A 218 6.61 -14.79 -1.07
C TRP A 218 6.04 -15.81 -2.07
N GLN A 219 6.28 -17.10 -1.82
CA GLN A 219 5.91 -18.20 -2.71
C GLN A 219 4.44 -18.61 -2.59
N GLN A 220 3.74 -18.26 -1.51
CA GLN A 220 2.31 -18.56 -1.34
C GLN A 220 1.47 -17.35 -1.71
N GLN A 221 0.99 -17.34 -2.95
CA GLN A 221 -0.44 -17.35 -3.30
C GLN A 221 -0.58 -17.40 -4.82
N ALA A 222 -0.46 -18.62 -5.35
CA ALA A 222 -1.15 -18.96 -6.57
C ALA A 222 -2.65 -18.93 -6.27
N VAL A 223 -3.35 -17.92 -6.79
CA VAL A 223 -4.76 -18.10 -7.10
C VAL A 223 -4.81 -18.46 -8.57
N ARG A 224 -5.28 -19.69 -8.81
CA ARG A 224 -5.77 -20.15 -10.11
C ARG A 224 -6.95 -19.29 -10.54
#